data_AF-A0A3Q0J0F0-F1
#
_entry.id   AF-A0A3Q0J0F0-F1
#
_cell.length_a   1.000
_cell.length_b   1.000
_cell.length_c   1.000
_cell.angle_alpha   90.00
_cell.angle_beta   90.00
_cell.angle_gamma   90.00
#
_symmetry.space_group_name_H-M   'P 1'
#
loop_
_entity.id
_entity.type
_entity.pdbx_description
1 polymer ?
#
loop_
_entity_poly.entity_id
_entity_poly.type
_entity_poly.pdbx_seq_one_letter_code
_entity_poly.pdbx_strand_id
1 'polypeptide(L)'
;MDYLTQKKQHEIFLGGSCNPTTWRQDEAIPLLKNLGITFYNPQVSQWCQELIEQEHLAKENAFLLFYVIDSRTRNVVGIIEAASFAGSSRKLVMVVCPYNGPGHSINGESISDQEYVDLRKSLNLLKDLMEKQNIPIFETIPNAVTCAAKIIYERDMTQYVNKSDNIFSQKINNDLVPLFEDTFNTLDTHKSGTIKDIS
;
A
#
# COMPACT_ATOMS: atom_id res chain seq x y z
N MET A 1 39.28 1.79 8.51
CA MET A 1 39.08 0.66 7.60
C MET A 1 38.80 -0.58 8.43
N ASP A 2 37.70 -1.31 8.36
CA ASP A 2 36.42 -1.16 7.68
C ASP A 2 35.44 -1.95 8.55
N TYR A 3 34.56 -1.25 9.29
CA TYR A 3 33.40 -1.91 9.90
C TYR A 3 32.41 -2.13 8.76
N LEU A 4 32.51 -3.32 8.20
CA LEU A 4 31.72 -3.88 7.12
C LEU A 4 30.35 -3.22 7.03
N THR A 5 30.16 -2.41 5.99
CA THR A 5 28.86 -2.02 5.49
C THR A 5 28.13 -3.34 5.23
N GLN A 6 27.25 -3.76 6.14
CA GLN A 6 26.38 -4.90 5.90
C GLN A 6 25.48 -4.47 4.75
N LYS A 7 25.91 -4.83 3.54
CA LYS A 7 25.22 -4.53 2.30
C LYS A 7 23.85 -5.17 2.45
N LYS A 8 22.80 -4.36 2.64
CA LYS A 8 21.42 -4.85 2.61
C LYS A 8 21.30 -5.70 1.35
N GLN A 9 21.05 -7.00 1.52
CA GLN A 9 21.16 -7.97 0.43
C GLN A 9 20.18 -7.64 -0.71
N HIS A 10 19.06 -6.99 -0.35
CA HIS A 10 18.04 -6.50 -1.26
C HIS A 10 17.54 -5.12 -0.82
N GLU A 11 17.45 -4.17 -1.76
CA GLU A 11 16.95 -2.82 -1.50
C GLU A 11 15.43 -2.78 -1.39
N ILE A 12 14.74 -3.55 -2.24
CA ILE A 12 13.27 -3.59 -2.31
C ILE A 12 12.74 -4.98 -1.94
N PHE A 13 11.70 -5.04 -1.09
CA PHE A 13 10.91 -6.26 -0.89
C PHE A 13 9.64 -6.22 -1.74
N LEU A 14 9.36 -7.28 -2.51
CA LEU A 14 8.20 -7.37 -3.40
C LEU A 14 7.02 -8.11 -2.73
N GLY A 15 6.19 -7.38 -1.98
CA GLY A 15 5.05 -7.92 -1.24
C GLY A 15 3.69 -7.71 -1.91
N GLY A 16 2.64 -8.25 -1.28
CA GLY A 16 1.28 -8.16 -1.80
C GLY A 16 0.85 -9.38 -2.61
N SER A 17 -0.15 -9.21 -3.48
CA SER A 17 -0.85 -10.29 -4.18
C SER A 17 0.12 -11.30 -4.81
N CYS A 18 -0.19 -12.58 -4.62
CA CYS A 18 0.64 -13.71 -5.05
C CYS A 18 -0.06 -14.46 -6.17
N ASN A 19 -0.52 -15.70 -5.97
CA ASN A 19 -1.24 -16.44 -7.00
C ASN A 19 -2.68 -15.90 -7.16
N PRO A 20 -3.22 -15.76 -8.38
CA PRO A 20 -2.66 -16.15 -9.69
C PRO A 20 -1.93 -15.01 -10.44
N THR A 21 -1.50 -13.97 -9.73
CA THR A 21 -0.89 -12.79 -10.35
C THR A 21 0.55 -13.05 -10.80
N THR A 22 0.96 -12.34 -11.85
CA THR A 22 2.28 -12.46 -12.50
C THR A 22 3.04 -11.14 -12.51
N TRP A 23 2.52 -10.12 -11.81
CA TRP A 23 3.03 -8.75 -11.84
C TRP A 23 4.52 -8.63 -11.47
N ARG A 24 5.01 -9.55 -10.63
CA ARG A 24 6.43 -9.64 -10.29
C ARG A 24 7.25 -9.99 -11.52
N GLN A 25 6.93 -11.11 -12.17
CA GLN A 25 7.66 -11.61 -13.34
C GLN A 25 7.49 -10.72 -14.57
N ASP A 26 6.27 -10.27 -14.84
CA ASP A 26 5.92 -9.63 -16.11
C ASP A 26 6.32 -8.16 -16.15
N GLU A 27 6.27 -7.46 -15.01
CA GLU A 27 6.44 -6.00 -14.97
C GLU A 27 7.54 -5.56 -13.99
N ALA A 28 7.40 -5.86 -12.70
CA ALA A 28 8.26 -5.26 -11.68
C ALA A 28 9.73 -5.72 -11.79
N ILE A 29 9.98 -7.03 -11.88
CA ILE A 29 11.34 -7.58 -11.92
C ILE A 29 12.12 -7.12 -13.15
N PRO A 30 11.58 -7.16 -14.39
CA PRO A 30 12.27 -6.64 -15.56
C PRO A 30 12.66 -5.17 -15.42
N LEU A 31 11.74 -4.33 -14.94
CA LEU A 31 12.00 -2.90 -14.75
C LEU A 31 13.09 -2.64 -13.70
N LEU A 32 13.02 -3.33 -12.55
CA LEU A 32 14.02 -3.21 -11.48
C LEU A 32 15.41 -3.68 -11.92
N LYS A 33 15.48 -4.79 -12.67
CA LYS A 33 16.74 -5.28 -13.24
C LYS A 33 17.35 -4.27 -14.21
N ASN A 34 16.55 -3.69 -15.09
CA ASN A 34 17.02 -2.67 -16.04
C ASN A 34 17.57 -1.41 -15.33
N LEU A 35 17.07 -1.10 -14.14
CA LEU A 35 17.53 0.00 -13.30
C LEU A 35 18.69 -0.38 -12.36
N GLY A 36 19.13 -1.64 -12.37
CA GLY A 36 20.20 -2.12 -11.48
C GLY A 36 19.83 -2.14 -9.99
N ILE A 37 18.54 -2.16 -9.66
CA ILE A 37 18.04 -2.15 -8.28
C ILE A 37 17.88 -3.59 -7.78
N THR A 38 18.40 -3.85 -6.58
CA THR A 38 18.30 -5.17 -5.96
C THR A 38 16.94 -5.38 -5.28
N PHE A 39 16.38 -6.59 -5.39
CA PHE A 39 15.06 -6.90 -4.83
C PHE A 39 14.96 -8.33 -4.29
N TYR A 40 14.10 -8.52 -3.30
CA TYR A 40 13.70 -9.83 -2.80
C TYR A 40 12.31 -10.19 -3.33
N ASN A 41 12.22 -11.33 -3.99
CA ASN A 41 10.95 -11.91 -4.42
C ASN A 41 10.55 -13.07 -3.47
N PRO A 42 9.52 -12.92 -2.63
CA PRO A 42 9.07 -13.99 -1.73
C PRO A 42 8.36 -15.14 -2.45
N GLN A 43 7.90 -14.95 -3.68
CA GLN A 43 7.16 -15.96 -4.43
C GLN A 43 8.13 -16.96 -5.06
N VAL A 44 8.22 -18.15 -4.45
CA VAL A 44 9.03 -19.28 -4.90
C VAL A 44 8.15 -20.45 -5.36
N SER A 45 8.68 -21.29 -6.25
CA SER A 45 7.95 -22.43 -6.82
C SER A 45 7.74 -23.60 -5.85
N GLN A 46 8.62 -23.73 -4.84
CA GLN A 46 8.52 -24.77 -3.82
C GLN A 46 8.65 -24.14 -2.43
N TRP A 47 7.61 -24.28 -1.62
CA TRP A 47 7.57 -23.76 -0.26
C TRP A 47 8.17 -24.76 0.73
N CYS A 48 8.95 -24.24 1.68
CA CYS A 48 9.47 -24.96 2.84
C CYS A 48 9.50 -24.00 4.04
N GLN A 49 9.54 -24.54 5.26
CA GLN A 49 9.38 -23.74 6.48
C GLN A 49 10.51 -22.72 6.68
N GLU A 50 11.71 -23.02 6.21
CA GLU A 50 12.88 -22.13 6.25
C GLU A 50 12.68 -20.85 5.44
N LEU A 51 11.78 -20.86 4.45
CA LEU A 51 11.47 -19.68 3.64
C LEU A 51 10.66 -18.64 4.40
N ILE A 52 9.97 -19.02 5.48
CA ILE A 52 9.24 -18.07 6.34
C ILE A 52 10.22 -17.10 7.01
N GLU A 53 11.27 -17.64 7.63
CA GLU A 53 12.29 -16.84 8.31
C GLU A 53 13.08 -15.98 7.31
N GLN A 54 13.43 -16.55 6.15
CA GLN A 54 14.08 -15.81 5.07
C GLN A 54 13.22 -14.64 4.59
N GLU A 55 11.92 -14.87 4.35
CA GLU A 55 10.99 -13.82 3.97
C GLU A 55 10.90 -12.75 5.05
N HIS A 56 10.75 -13.15 6.32
CA HIS A 56 10.62 -12.22 7.43
C HIS A 56 11.86 -11.33 7.53
N LEU A 57 13.06 -11.91 7.49
CA LEU A 57 14.32 -11.17 7.52
C LEU A 57 14.48 -10.27 6.29
N ALA A 58 14.12 -10.73 5.10
CA ALA A 58 14.18 -9.92 3.90
C ALA A 58 13.22 -8.71 3.98
N LYS A 59 12.01 -8.94 4.48
CA LYS A 59 10.98 -7.91 4.69
C LYS A 59 11.44 -6.90 5.74
N GLU A 60 11.97 -7.35 6.87
CA GLU A 60 12.49 -6.48 7.93
C GLU A 60 13.66 -5.63 7.46
N ASN A 61 14.59 -6.22 6.72
CA ASN A 61 15.84 -5.56 6.34
C ASN A 61 15.73 -4.73 5.06
N ALA A 62 14.70 -4.91 4.24
CA ALA A 62 14.50 -4.12 3.03
C ALA A 62 14.51 -2.62 3.33
N PHE A 63 15.08 -1.84 2.40
CA PHE A 63 15.06 -0.38 2.51
C PHE A 63 13.68 0.18 2.15
N LEU A 64 13.03 -0.42 1.15
CA LEU A 64 11.71 -0.05 0.68
C LEU A 64 10.83 -1.30 0.54
N LEU A 65 9.59 -1.20 0.99
CA LEU A 65 8.55 -2.20 0.73
C LEU A 65 7.77 -1.76 -0.53
N PHE A 66 7.66 -2.64 -1.51
CA PHE A 66 6.86 -2.44 -2.71
C PHE A 66 5.71 -3.43 -2.68
N TYR A 67 4.48 -2.93 -2.48
CA TYR A 67 3.30 -3.76 -2.30
C TYR A 67 2.30 -3.56 -3.45
N VAL A 68 1.84 -4.68 -4.01
CA VAL A 68 0.79 -4.68 -5.05
C VAL A 68 -0.47 -5.35 -4.51
N ILE A 69 -1.60 -4.67 -4.63
CA ILE A 69 -2.93 -5.14 -4.27
C ILE A 69 -3.73 -5.28 -5.56
N ASP A 70 -3.76 -6.49 -6.09
CA ASP A 70 -4.32 -6.85 -7.39
C ASP A 70 -5.70 -7.48 -7.25
N SER A 71 -6.65 -7.06 -8.09
CA SER A 71 -8.05 -7.48 -8.04
C SER A 71 -8.28 -8.97 -8.35
N ARG A 72 -7.26 -9.70 -8.82
CA ARG A 72 -7.29 -11.16 -9.00
C ARG A 72 -7.18 -11.94 -7.68
N THR A 73 -7.01 -11.26 -6.54
CA THR A 73 -7.00 -11.87 -5.20
C THR A 73 -7.88 -11.06 -4.25
N ARG A 74 -8.33 -11.65 -3.14
CA ARG A 74 -9.11 -10.95 -2.11
C ARG A 74 -8.28 -9.98 -1.24
N ASN A 75 -6.96 -10.11 -1.27
CA ASN A 75 -6.00 -9.23 -0.60
C ASN A 75 -6.15 -9.04 0.92
N VAL A 76 -6.95 -9.85 1.63
CA VAL A 76 -7.23 -9.64 3.07
C VAL A 76 -5.95 -9.48 3.89
N VAL A 77 -5.01 -10.42 3.75
CA VAL A 77 -3.73 -10.37 4.47
C VAL A 77 -2.86 -9.21 3.99
N GLY A 78 -2.78 -8.99 2.68
CA GLY A 78 -1.97 -7.90 2.11
C GLY A 78 -2.42 -6.51 2.57
N ILE A 79 -3.73 -6.30 2.75
CA ILE A 79 -4.30 -5.05 3.29
C ILE A 79 -3.87 -4.86 4.75
N ILE A 80 -3.95 -5.90 5.58
CA ILE A 80 -3.54 -5.84 7.00
C ILE A 80 -2.04 -5.56 7.12
N GLU A 81 -1.21 -6.24 6.34
CA GLU A 81 0.23 -6.01 6.31
C GLU A 81 0.56 -4.57 5.89
N ALA A 82 -0.01 -4.09 4.78
CA ALA A 82 0.21 -2.73 4.30
C ALA A 82 -0.18 -1.68 5.35
N ALA A 83 -1.33 -1.85 6.01
CA ALA A 83 -1.77 -0.99 7.10
C ALA A 83 -0.79 -1.00 8.29
N SER A 84 -0.27 -2.17 8.66
CA SER A 84 0.75 -2.31 9.71
C SER A 84 2.05 -1.60 9.35
N PHE A 85 2.51 -1.68 8.10
CA PHE A 85 3.70 -0.98 7.63
C PHE A 85 3.52 0.54 7.61
N ALA A 86 2.33 1.01 7.22
CA ALA A 86 1.99 2.42 7.29
C ALA A 86 2.03 2.95 8.73
N GLY A 87 1.53 2.18 9.70
CA GLY A 87 1.57 2.55 11.12
C GLY A 87 2.95 2.46 11.79
N SER A 88 3.91 1.76 11.17
CA SER A 88 5.26 1.56 11.72
C SER A 88 6.34 2.41 11.02
N SER A 89 5.94 3.44 10.28
CA SER A 89 6.82 4.37 9.57
C SER A 89 7.81 3.68 8.61
N ARG A 90 7.42 2.52 8.07
CA ARG A 90 8.20 1.81 7.05
C ARG A 90 8.09 2.56 5.73
N LYS A 91 9.21 2.62 4.99
CA LYS A 91 9.19 3.11 3.62
C LYS A 91 8.36 2.15 2.76
N LEU A 92 7.23 2.62 2.26
CA LEU A 92 6.26 1.84 1.49
C LEU A 92 5.91 2.57 0.18
N VAL A 93 5.79 1.82 -0.91
CA VAL A 93 5.20 2.24 -2.20
C VAL A 93 4.13 1.21 -2.56
N MET A 94 2.94 1.68 -2.94
CA MET A 94 1.77 0.84 -3.15
C MET A 94 1.29 0.90 -4.60
N VAL A 95 0.82 -0.23 -5.13
CA VAL A 95 -0.02 -0.30 -6.33
C VAL A 95 -1.35 -0.91 -5.93
N VAL A 96 -2.46 -0.27 -6.28
CA VAL A 96 -3.80 -0.77 -5.94
C VAL A 96 -4.67 -0.85 -7.19
N CYS A 97 -5.00 -2.06 -7.61
CA CYS A 97 -5.93 -2.34 -8.70
C CYS A 97 -7.32 -2.63 -8.10
N PRO A 98 -8.35 -1.81 -8.38
CA PRO A 98 -9.69 -2.00 -7.82
C PRO A 98 -10.40 -3.23 -8.42
N TYR A 99 -11.36 -3.78 -7.68
CA TYR A 99 -12.27 -4.81 -8.20
C TYR A 99 -13.25 -4.21 -9.21
N ASN A 100 -13.57 -4.96 -10.26
CA ASN A 100 -14.34 -4.45 -11.40
C ASN A 100 -15.85 -4.28 -11.12
N GLY A 101 -16.37 -4.87 -10.05
CA GLY A 101 -17.78 -4.79 -9.70
C GLY A 101 -18.30 -6.01 -8.95
N PRO A 102 -19.60 -6.02 -8.60
CA PRO A 102 -20.28 -7.23 -8.17
C PRO A 102 -20.17 -8.33 -9.22
N GLY A 103 -20.01 -9.58 -8.80
CA GLY A 103 -19.80 -10.71 -9.70
C GLY A 103 -18.40 -10.82 -10.31
N HIS A 104 -17.45 -9.96 -9.90
CA HIS A 104 -16.05 -10.07 -10.30
C HIS A 104 -15.47 -11.45 -9.95
N SER A 105 -14.73 -12.05 -10.88
CA SER A 105 -14.18 -13.40 -10.70
C SER A 105 -12.80 -13.35 -10.04
N ILE A 106 -12.67 -14.02 -8.89
CA ILE A 106 -11.41 -14.22 -8.18
C ILE A 106 -11.14 -15.72 -8.15
N ASN A 107 -10.05 -16.14 -8.80
CA ASN A 107 -9.67 -17.57 -8.88
C ASN A 107 -10.80 -18.49 -9.39
N GLY A 108 -11.62 -18.01 -10.33
CA GLY A 108 -12.76 -18.76 -10.88
C GLY A 108 -14.05 -18.68 -10.07
N GLU A 109 -14.03 -18.03 -8.90
CA GLU A 109 -15.20 -17.80 -8.07
C GLU A 109 -15.76 -16.40 -8.32
N SER A 110 -17.06 -16.32 -8.65
CA SER A 110 -17.77 -15.04 -8.69
C SER A 110 -18.02 -14.55 -7.28
N ILE A 111 -17.49 -13.37 -6.92
CA ILE A 111 -17.77 -12.75 -5.62
C ILE A 111 -19.22 -12.27 -5.54
N SER A 112 -19.82 -12.37 -4.36
CA SER A 112 -21.17 -11.84 -4.11
C SER A 112 -21.17 -10.31 -4.07
N ASP A 113 -22.34 -9.68 -4.20
CA ASP A 113 -22.52 -8.23 -4.06
C ASP A 113 -22.03 -7.73 -2.70
N GLN A 114 -22.36 -8.47 -1.63
CA GLN A 114 -21.94 -8.14 -0.27
C GLN A 114 -20.42 -8.25 -0.11
N GLU A 115 -19.82 -9.34 -0.62
CA GLU A 115 -18.37 -9.53 -0.60
C GLU A 115 -17.65 -8.41 -1.38
N TYR A 116 -18.17 -8.03 -2.55
CA TYR A 116 -17.63 -6.90 -3.31
C TYR A 116 -17.67 -5.59 -2.50
N VAL A 117 -18.80 -5.31 -1.84
CA VAL A 117 -18.94 -4.13 -0.98
C VAL A 117 -17.90 -4.13 0.13
N ASP A 118 -17.68 -5.26 0.78
CA ASP A 118 -16.74 -5.38 1.90
C ASP A 118 -15.29 -5.24 1.42
N LEU A 119 -14.92 -5.95 0.35
CA LEU A 119 -13.58 -5.85 -0.26
C LEU A 119 -13.27 -4.42 -0.73
N ARG A 120 -14.24 -3.75 -1.36
CA ARG A 120 -14.10 -2.36 -1.80
C ARG A 120 -13.95 -1.40 -0.63
N LYS A 121 -14.73 -1.57 0.44
CA LYS A 121 -14.61 -0.76 1.66
C LYS A 121 -13.24 -0.93 2.30
N SER A 122 -12.72 -2.17 2.41
CA SER A 122 -11.38 -2.42 2.94
C SER A 122 -10.29 -1.76 2.09
N LEU A 123 -10.40 -1.80 0.76
CA LEU A 123 -9.46 -1.08 -0.11
C LEU A 123 -9.52 0.43 0.07
N ASN A 124 -10.71 1.01 0.18
CA ASN A 124 -10.86 2.46 0.38
C ASN A 124 -10.29 2.89 1.72
N LEU A 125 -10.57 2.14 2.80
CA LEU A 125 -9.98 2.41 4.11
C LEU A 125 -8.45 2.35 4.07
N LEU A 126 -7.88 1.39 3.33
CA LEU A 126 -6.44 1.30 3.15
C LEU A 126 -5.88 2.51 2.40
N LYS A 127 -6.56 2.96 1.33
CA LYS A 127 -6.17 4.16 0.58
C LYS A 127 -6.17 5.40 1.47
N ASP A 128 -7.25 5.61 2.21
CA ASP A 128 -7.37 6.73 3.17
C ASP A 128 -6.24 6.71 4.21
N LEU A 129 -5.86 5.52 4.69
CA LEU A 129 -4.75 5.37 5.62
C LEU A 129 -3.41 5.73 4.97
N MET A 130 -3.13 5.25 3.76
CA MET A 130 -1.89 5.59 3.06
C MET A 130 -1.78 7.09 2.80
N GLU A 131 -2.87 7.73 2.36
CA GLU A 131 -2.92 9.18 2.14
C GLU A 131 -2.60 9.95 3.42
N LYS A 132 -3.22 9.58 4.55
CA LYS A 132 -2.94 10.19 5.87
C LYS A 132 -1.50 9.99 6.33
N GLN A 133 -0.88 8.87 5.97
CA GLN A 133 0.53 8.58 6.27
C GLN A 133 1.49 9.08 5.18
N ASN A 134 0.98 9.78 4.17
CA ASN A 134 1.74 10.28 3.02
C ASN A 134 2.52 9.19 2.26
N ILE A 135 1.92 8.01 2.15
CA ILE A 135 2.47 6.86 1.41
C ILE A 135 1.94 6.90 -0.02
N PRO A 136 2.81 6.86 -1.04
CA PRO A 136 2.40 6.96 -2.43
C PRO A 136 1.67 5.70 -2.91
N ILE A 137 0.50 5.90 -3.52
CA ILE A 137 -0.29 4.86 -4.20
C ILE A 137 -0.32 5.13 -5.70
N PHE A 138 -0.14 4.09 -6.50
CA PHE A 138 -0.23 4.12 -7.95
C PHE A 138 -1.26 3.12 -8.47
N GLU A 139 -1.72 3.35 -9.69
CA GLU A 139 -2.61 2.42 -10.41
C GLU A 139 -1.83 1.44 -11.29
N THR A 140 -0.57 1.76 -11.62
CA THR A 140 0.27 0.96 -12.51
C THR A 140 1.64 0.69 -11.90
N ILE A 141 2.17 -0.49 -12.20
CA ILE A 141 3.48 -0.94 -11.70
C ILE A 141 4.63 -0.11 -12.28
N PRO A 142 4.65 0.26 -13.57
CA PRO A 142 5.74 1.08 -14.11
C PRO A 142 5.89 2.43 -13.40
N ASN A 143 4.77 3.09 -13.06
CA ASN A 143 4.80 4.36 -12.35
C ASN A 143 5.30 4.17 -10.92
N ALA A 144 4.84 3.13 -10.23
CA ALA A 144 5.31 2.80 -8.89
C ALA A 144 6.80 2.43 -8.88
N VAL A 145 7.29 1.66 -9.85
CA VAL A 145 8.72 1.29 -9.96
C VAL A 145 9.56 2.54 -10.22
N THR A 146 9.07 3.47 -11.04
CA THR A 146 9.75 4.76 -11.27
C THR A 146 9.86 5.56 -9.96
N CYS A 147 8.81 5.62 -9.16
CA CYS A 147 8.84 6.26 -7.83
C CYS A 147 9.81 5.55 -6.89
N ALA A 148 9.72 4.22 -6.80
CA ALA A 148 10.59 3.39 -5.98
C ALA A 148 12.07 3.61 -6.32
N ALA A 149 12.41 3.65 -7.61
CA ALA A 149 13.78 3.86 -8.07
C ALA A 149 14.35 5.20 -7.60
N LYS A 150 13.57 6.28 -7.70
CA LYS A 150 14.01 7.58 -7.21
C LYS A 150 14.25 7.56 -5.69
N ILE A 151 13.34 6.96 -4.93
CA ILE A 151 13.49 6.78 -3.47
C ILE A 151 14.78 5.99 -3.13
N ILE A 152 15.12 4.96 -3.92
CA ILE A 152 16.37 4.20 -3.74
C ILE A 152 17.61 5.06 -4.01
N TYR A 153 17.63 5.80 -5.12
CA TYR A 153 18.79 6.60 -5.53
C TYR A 153 19.01 7.82 -4.63
N GLU A 154 17.94 8.50 -4.24
CA GLU A 154 17.99 9.71 -3.40
C GLU A 154 18.09 9.38 -1.91
N ARG A 155 17.79 8.14 -1.54
CA ARG A 155 17.66 7.67 -0.16
C ARG A 155 16.63 8.43 0.69
N ASP A 156 15.77 9.20 0.05
CA ASP A 156 14.77 10.08 0.65
C ASP A 156 13.36 9.75 0.13
N MET A 157 12.37 9.85 1.02
CA MET A 157 10.95 9.66 0.73
C MET A 157 10.13 10.95 0.92
N THR A 158 10.69 11.99 1.55
CA THR A 158 9.97 13.21 1.96
C THR A 158 9.36 13.99 0.80
N GLN A 159 9.95 13.90 -0.39
CA GLN A 159 9.51 14.64 -1.58
C GLN A 159 8.35 13.98 -2.35
N TYR A 160 8.00 12.73 -2.05
CA TYR A 160 6.88 12.01 -2.69
C TYR A 160 5.55 12.14 -1.93
N VAL A 161 5.61 12.75 -0.75
CA VAL A 161 4.47 13.13 0.10
C VAL A 161 3.61 14.24 -0.57
N ASN A 162 4.21 15.06 -1.44
CA ASN A 162 3.60 16.31 -1.92
C ASN A 162 3.42 16.42 -3.44
N LYS A 163 3.42 15.31 -4.18
CA LYS A 163 2.98 15.30 -5.58
C LYS A 163 1.84 14.32 -5.74
N SER A 164 0.67 14.81 -5.38
CA SER A 164 -0.58 14.32 -5.91
C SER A 164 -0.57 14.46 -7.44
N ASP A 165 -0.07 13.45 -8.13
CA ASP A 165 -0.69 13.05 -9.40
C ASP A 165 -2.06 12.49 -9.03
N ASN A 166 -2.95 13.44 -8.71
CA ASN A 166 -4.23 13.28 -8.07
C ASN A 166 -5.23 12.73 -9.11
N ILE A 167 -5.20 11.42 -9.34
CA ILE A 167 -6.23 10.75 -10.15
C ILE A 167 -7.39 10.28 -9.26
N PHE A 168 -7.19 10.21 -7.93
CA PHE A 168 -8.21 9.78 -6.96
C PHE A 168 -8.79 10.89 -6.07
N SER A 169 -8.78 12.14 -6.54
CA SER A 169 -9.71 13.16 -6.02
C SER A 169 -11.16 12.88 -6.46
N GLN A 170 -11.72 11.74 -6.08
CA GLN A 170 -13.18 11.64 -6.01
C GLN A 170 -13.61 12.44 -4.78
N LYS A 171 -14.10 13.66 -5.04
CA LYS A 171 -14.89 14.52 -4.16
C LYS A 171 -15.40 13.77 -2.93
N ILE A 172 -14.68 13.89 -1.81
CA ILE A 172 -15.40 14.08 -0.55
C ILE A 172 -16.24 15.32 -0.82
N ASN A 173 -17.56 15.18 -0.72
CA ASN A 173 -18.47 16.28 -0.96
C ASN A 173 -18.06 17.40 0.02
N ASN A 174 -17.43 18.45 -0.48
CA ASN A 174 -16.93 19.58 0.31
C ASN A 174 -18.04 20.28 1.10
N ASP A 175 -19.30 19.90 0.88
CA ASP A 175 -20.47 20.32 1.65
C ASP A 175 -20.56 19.66 3.04
N LEU A 176 -19.91 18.50 3.25
CA LEU A 176 -19.95 17.80 4.54
C LEU A 176 -18.95 18.36 5.56
N VAL A 177 -17.80 18.87 5.11
CA VAL A 177 -16.79 19.44 6.02
C VAL A 177 -17.32 20.67 6.77
N PRO A 178 -17.96 21.66 6.10
CA PRO A 178 -18.65 22.75 6.78
C PRO A 178 -19.78 22.25 7.67
N LEU A 179 -20.56 21.24 7.23
CA LEU A 179 -21.66 20.70 8.03
C LEU A 179 -21.18 20.07 9.34
N PHE A 180 -20.08 19.31 9.31
CA PHE A 180 -19.49 18.72 10.52
C PHE A 180 -18.88 19.79 11.43
N GLU A 181 -18.23 20.80 10.86
CA GLU A 181 -17.67 21.91 11.62
C GLU A 181 -18.76 22.77 12.26
N ASP A 182 -19.82 23.09 11.52
CA ASP A 182 -20.99 23.82 12.02
C ASP A 182 -21.74 23.03 13.10
N THR A 183 -21.91 21.71 12.88
CA THR A 183 -22.55 20.83 13.88
C THR A 183 -21.71 20.74 15.15
N PHE A 184 -20.39 20.58 15.02
CA PHE A 184 -19.48 20.55 16.15
C PHE A 184 -19.49 21.88 16.92
N ASN A 185 -19.41 23.01 16.22
CA ASN A 185 -19.46 24.34 16.81
C ASN A 185 -20.81 24.63 17.50
N THR A 186 -21.90 24.03 17.01
CA THR A 186 -23.22 24.12 17.66
C THR A 186 -23.25 23.35 18.98
N LEU A 187 -22.51 22.24 19.08
CA LEU A 187 -22.44 21.40 20.27
C LEU A 187 -21.36 21.88 21.27
N ASP A 188 -20.25 22.43 20.77
CA ASP A 188 -19.17 23.03 21.56
C ASP A 188 -19.40 24.53 21.74
N THR A 189 -20.46 24.88 22.46
CA THR A 189 -20.87 26.27 22.74
C THR A 189 -19.79 27.09 23.44
N HIS A 190 -18.80 26.44 24.05
CA HIS A 190 -17.69 27.08 24.75
C HIS A 190 -16.39 27.14 23.93
N LYS A 191 -16.38 26.65 22.67
CA LYS A 191 -15.18 26.53 21.83
C LYS A 191 -14.01 25.83 22.56
N SER A 192 -14.35 24.86 23.38
CA SER A 192 -13.42 24.11 24.21
C SER A 192 -12.66 23.03 23.42
N GLY A 193 -13.07 22.74 22.19
CA GLY A 193 -12.60 21.62 21.39
C GLY A 193 -13.14 20.27 21.87
N THR A 194 -14.12 20.27 22.78
CA THR A 194 -14.68 19.04 23.38
C THR A 194 -16.20 19.14 23.51
N ILE A 195 -16.91 18.07 23.12
CA ILE A 195 -18.35 17.93 23.38
C ILE A 195 -18.47 17.05 24.63
N LYS A 196 -19.04 17.58 25.71
CA LYS A 196 -19.30 16.79 26.92
C LYS A 196 -20.55 15.93 26.67
N ASP A 197 -20.46 14.65 27.01
CA ASP A 197 -21.49 13.64 26.75
C ASP A 197 -22.90 14.13 27.13
N ILE A 198 -23.84 13.96 26.20
CA ILE A 198 -25.26 14.20 26.43
C ILE A 198 -25.77 13.02 27.26
N SER A 199 -25.93 13.21 28.57
CA SER A 199 -26.62 12.26 29.46
C SER A 199 -28.11 12.23 29.20
#